data_AF-A0A437STA7-F1
#
_entry.id   AF-A0A437STA7-F1
#
_cell.length_a   1.000
_cell.length_b   1.000
_cell.length_c   1.000
_cell.angle_alpha   90.00
_cell.angle_beta   90.00
_cell.angle_gamma   90.00
#
_symmetry.space_group_name_H-M   'P 1'
#
loop_
_entity.id
_entity.type
_entity.pdbx_description
1 polymer ?
#
loop_
_entity_poly.entity_id
_entity_poly.type
_entity_poly.pdbx_seq_one_letter_code
_entity_poly.pdbx_strand_id
1 'polypeptide(L)' 'MTPKQYEELRKRFTLLERAKYLDKHAKAQTAANMIKKIAFKQEAGMMPDEYIKKYKNSWKKQR' A
#
# COMPACT_ATOMS: atom_id res chain seq x y z
N MET A 1 -1.32 22.10 7.74
CA MET A 1 -1.23 21.04 6.72
C MET A 1 -1.31 21.71 5.37
N THR A 2 -0.25 21.67 4.56
CA THR A 2 -0.29 22.29 3.22
C THR A 2 -1.06 21.39 2.24
N PRO A 3 -1.65 21.93 1.16
CA PRO A 3 -2.38 21.13 0.17
C PRO A 3 -1.55 19.97 -0.37
N LYS A 4 -0.25 20.20 -0.60
CA LYS A 4 0.71 19.17 -1.02
C LYS A 4 0.86 18.05 0.01
N GLN A 5 0.97 18.39 1.29
CA GLN A 5 1.03 17.39 2.37
C GLN A 5 -0.24 16.55 2.44
N TYR A 6 -1.42 17.16 2.21
CA TYR A 6 -2.69 16.44 2.17
C TYR A 6 -2.77 15.48 0.97
N GLU A 7 -2.36 15.91 -0.22
CA GLU A 7 -2.33 15.05 -1.40
C GLU A 7 -1.37 13.86 -1.25
N GLU A 8 -0.19 14.08 -0.67
CA GLU A 8 0.75 13.00 -0.37
C GLU A 8 0.17 12.01 0.65
N LEU A 9 -0.50 12.51 1.68
CA LEU A 9 -1.16 11.68 2.68
C LEU A 9 -2.29 10.85 2.07
N ARG A 10 -3.09 11.47 1.19
CA ARG A 10 -4.19 10.81 0.48
C ARG A 10 -3.66 9.73 -0.47
N LYS A 11 -2.62 10.03 -1.25
CA LYS A 11 -1.94 9.03 -2.10
C LYS A 11 -1.45 7.85 -1.29
N ARG A 12 -0.78 8.09 -0.17
CA ARG A 12 -0.31 7.02 0.74
C ARG A 12 -1.47 6.21 1.30
N PHE A 13 -2.58 6.85 1.67
CA PHE A 13 -3.77 6.17 2.17
C PHE A 13 -4.38 5.26 1.10
N THR A 14 -4.58 5.75 -0.12
CA THR A 14 -5.09 4.96 -1.25
C THR A 14 -4.19 3.75 -1.55
N LEU A 15 -2.87 3.95 -1.56
CA LEU A 15 -1.91 2.85 -1.74
C LEU A 15 -1.97 1.83 -0.60
N LEU A 16 -2.15 2.28 0.65
CA LEU A 16 -2.29 1.38 1.79
C LEU A 16 -3.56 0.54 1.71
N GLU A 17 -4.69 1.12 1.31
CA GLU A 17 -5.94 0.38 1.10
C GLU A 17 -5.80 -0.64 -0.03
N ARG A 18 -5.19 -0.25 -1.15
CA ARG A 18 -4.92 -1.15 -2.27
C ARG A 18 -3.99 -2.28 -1.85
N ALA A 19 -2.96 -1.99 -1.06
CA ALA A 19 -2.07 -3.00 -0.53
C ALA A 19 -2.83 -4.00 0.37
N LYS A 20 -3.65 -3.52 1.31
CA LYS A 20 -4.48 -4.36 2.20
C LYS A 20 -5.45 -5.23 1.40
N TYR A 21 -6.05 -4.68 0.35
CA TYR A 21 -6.95 -5.44 -0.53
C TYR A 21 -6.19 -6.57 -1.23
N LEU A 22 -4.99 -6.31 -1.75
CA LEU A 22 -4.13 -7.32 -2.36
C LEU A 22 -3.66 -8.37 -1.33
N ASP A 23 -3.29 -7.98 -0.13
CA ASP A 23 -2.92 -8.93 0.93
C ASP A 23 -4.11 -9.81 1.35
N LYS A 24 -5.33 -9.26 1.43
CA LYS A 24 -6.51 -10.01 1.86
C LYS A 24 -7.09 -10.92 0.76
N HIS A 25 -7.18 -10.42 -0.47
CA HIS A 25 -7.88 -11.08 -1.58
C HIS A 25 -6.95 -11.72 -2.61
N ALA A 26 -5.69 -11.28 -2.69
CA ALA A 26 -4.70 -11.81 -3.62
C ALA A 26 -3.68 -12.76 -2.95
N LYS A 27 -4.16 -13.55 -1.96
CA LYS A 27 -3.36 -14.58 -1.27
C LYS A 27 -3.05 -15.77 -2.17
N ALA A 28 -3.98 -16.14 -3.04
CA ALA A 28 -3.78 -17.20 -4.01
C ALA A 28 -2.72 -16.79 -5.04
N GLN A 29 -1.76 -17.69 -5.32
CA GLN A 29 -0.71 -17.50 -6.33
C GLN A 29 -1.25 -17.70 -7.75
N THR A 30 -2.23 -16.90 -8.15
CA THR A 30 -2.66 -16.86 -9.55
C THR A 30 -1.86 -15.83 -10.32
N ALA A 31 -1.67 -16.06 -11.63
CA ALA A 31 -0.96 -15.12 -12.50
C ALA A 31 -1.56 -13.70 -12.43
N ALA A 32 -2.89 -13.60 -12.42
CA ALA A 32 -3.60 -12.32 -12.28
C ALA A 32 -3.28 -11.59 -10.97
N ASN A 33 -3.16 -12.31 -9.85
CA ASN A 33 -2.79 -11.73 -8.56
C ASN A 33 -1.32 -11.28 -8.55
N MET A 34 -0.44 -12.06 -9.17
CA MET A 34 0.98 -11.72 -9.28
C MET A 34 1.19 -10.45 -10.12
N ILE A 35 0.47 -10.31 -11.24
CA ILE A 35 0.47 -9.09 -12.07
C ILE A 35 0.04 -7.88 -11.23
N LYS A 36 -1.04 -8.00 -10.44
CA LYS A 36 -1.51 -6.92 -9.56
C LYS A 36 -0.47 -6.54 -8.49
N LYS A 37 0.24 -7.51 -7.91
CA LYS A 37 1.33 -7.25 -6.95
C LYS A 37 2.51 -6.54 -7.60
N ILE A 38 2.87 -6.93 -8.82
CA ILE A 38 3.96 -6.32 -9.61
C ILE A 38 3.60 -4.88 -9.99
N ALA A 39 2.38 -4.64 -10.48
CA ALA A 39 1.89 -3.29 -10.80
C ALA A 39 1.91 -2.38 -9.56
N PHE A 40 1.47 -2.90 -8.41
CA PHE A 40 1.57 -2.18 -7.15
C PHE A 40 3.02 -1.83 -6.79
N LYS A 41 3.96 -2.76 -6.98
CA LYS A 41 5.39 -2.52 -6.73
C LYS A 41 5.97 -1.44 -7.64
N GLN A 42 5.54 -1.36 -8.90
CA GLN A 42 5.98 -0.30 -9.81
C GLN A 42 5.47 1.08 -9.36
N GLU A 43 4.23 1.18 -8.89
CA GLU A 43 3.67 2.44 -8.37
C GLU A 43 4.27 2.85 -7.01
N ALA A 44 4.40 1.90 -6.09
CA ALA A 44 4.73 2.17 -4.68
C ALA A 44 6.21 1.97 -4.34
N GLY A 45 7.00 1.40 -5.26
CA GLY A 45 8.42 1.05 -5.08
C GLY A 45 8.69 -0.18 -4.23
N MET A 46 7.67 -0.82 -3.65
CA MET A 46 7.81 -1.98 -2.75
C MET A 46 6.60 -2.92 -2.85
N MET A 47 6.73 -4.16 -2.38
CA MET A 47 5.61 -5.10 -2.42
C MET A 47 4.47 -4.67 -1.49
N PRO A 48 3.20 -5.07 -1.78
CA PRO A 48 2.05 -4.75 -0.93
C PRO A 48 2.27 -5.10 0.55
N ASP A 49 2.84 -6.28 0.82
CA ASP A 49 3.11 -6.76 2.18
C ASP A 49 4.11 -5.86 2.93
N GLU A 50 5.16 -5.41 2.24
CA GLU A 50 6.17 -4.51 2.79
C GLU A 50 5.59 -3.11 3.02
N TYR A 51 4.75 -2.63 2.09
CA TYR A 51 4.05 -1.36 2.20
C TYR A 51 3.15 -1.34 3.43
N ILE A 52 2.36 -2.41 3.63
CA ILE A 52 1.53 -2.57 4.83
C ILE A 52 2.42 -2.58 6.07
N LYS A 53 3.50 -3.38 6.13
CA LYS A 53 4.37 -3.40 7.32
C LYS A 53 4.94 -2.02 7.65
N LYS A 54 5.37 -1.27 6.64
CA LYS A 54 5.97 0.06 6.80
C LYS A 54 4.97 1.12 7.26
N TYR A 55 3.75 1.10 6.70
CA TYR A 55 2.78 2.19 6.87
C TYR A 55 1.52 1.83 7.70
N LYS A 56 1.29 0.56 8.03
CA LYS A 56 0.15 0.14 8.89
C LYS A 56 0.25 0.69 10.31
N ASN A 57 1.48 0.91 10.80
CA ASN A 57 1.75 1.42 12.15
C ASN A 57 2.33 2.84 12.17
N SER A 58 2.55 3.49 11.02
CA SER A 58 3.14 4.83 10.99
C SER A 58 2.24 5.90 11.63
N TRP A 59 0.95 5.61 11.85
CA TRP A 59 0.01 6.46 12.58
C TRP A 59 -0.04 6.16 14.09
N LYS A 60 0.47 5.01 14.54
CA LYS A 60 0.47 4.60 15.96
C LYS A 60 1.70 5.07 16.74
N LYS A 61 2.70 5.65 16.07
CA LYS A 61 3.99 6.05 16.66
C LYS A 61 4.02 7.49 17.21
N GLN A 62 2.87 8.01 17.64
CA GLN A 62 2.78 9.18 18.51
C GLN A 62 2.23 8.73 19.87
N ARG A 63 3.08 8.14 20.72
CA ARG A 63 2.82 8.04 22.15
C ARG A 63 4.12 7.97 22.91
#